data_AF-A0A2U2M431-F1
#
_entry.id   AF-A0A2U2M431-F1
#
_cell.length_a   1.000
_cell.length_b   1.000
_cell.length_c   1.000
_cell.angle_alpha   90.00
_cell.angle_beta   90.00
_cell.angle_gamma   90.00
#
_symmetry.space_group_name_H-M   'P 1'
#
loop_
_entity.id
_entity.type
_entity.pdbx_description
1 polymer ?
#
loop_
_entity_poly.entity_id
_entity_poly.type
_entity_poly.pdbx_seq_one_letter_code
_entity_poly.pdbx_strand_id
1 'polypeptide(L)'
;MNKKQLVFSNRYNSYFDEKTINRKLKACSKACNLPTITSHGLRYTHATLLFESGASIKEVQTRLGPRRKYNNGYIHAYYKR
;
A
#
# COMPACT_ATOMS: atom_id res chain seq x y z
N MET A 1 17.43 23.49 4.87
CA MET A 1 16.74 22.56 3.94
C MET A 1 15.62 23.30 3.22
N ASN A 2 15.42 23.05 1.93
CA ASN A 2 14.32 23.68 1.17
C ASN A 2 12.97 23.08 1.60
N LYS A 3 12.08 23.92 2.15
CA LYS A 3 10.76 23.50 2.67
C LYS A 3 9.82 22.92 1.59
N LYS A 4 10.10 23.17 0.31
CA LYS A 4 9.31 22.68 -0.83
C LYS A 4 9.90 21.41 -1.47
N GLN A 5 10.98 20.86 -0.93
CA GLN A 5 11.59 19.65 -1.47
C GLN A 5 10.72 18.44 -1.08
N LEU A 6 10.20 17.74 -2.09
CA LEU A 6 9.47 16.49 -1.88
C LEU A 6 10.46 15.34 -1.67
N VAL A 7 10.13 14.40 -0.78
CA VAL A 7 10.93 13.18 -0.55
C VAL A 7 10.84 12.23 -1.75
N PHE A 8 9.63 12.08 -2.30
CA PHE A 8 9.37 11.31 -3.50
C PHE A 8 8.87 12.25 -4.59
N SER A 9 9.77 12.64 -5.47
CA SER A 9 9.45 13.52 -6.60
C SER A 9 9.84 12.89 -7.93
N ASN A 10 9.16 13.34 -8.98
CA ASN A 10 9.69 13.18 -10.32
C ASN A 10 10.92 14.09 -10.54
N ARG A 11 11.49 14.03 -11.75
CA ARG A 11 12.67 14.82 -12.17
C ARG A 11 12.48 16.34 -12.12
N TYR A 12 11.26 16.83 -11.92
CA TYR A 12 10.89 18.24 -11.86
C TYR A 12 10.46 18.69 -10.45
N ASN A 13 10.80 17.92 -9.41
CA ASN A 13 10.36 18.16 -8.03
C ASN A 13 8.81 18.26 -7.88
N SER A 14 8.08 17.48 -8.67
CA SER A 14 6.62 17.40 -8.61
C SER A 14 6.16 15.98 -8.26
N TYR A 15 4.89 15.82 -7.91
CA TYR A 15 4.31 14.52 -7.55
C TYR A 15 4.37 13.53 -8.72
N PHE A 16 4.49 12.25 -8.40
CA PHE A 16 4.27 11.19 -9.38
C PHE A 16 2.77 11.05 -9.66
N ASP A 17 2.43 10.89 -10.94
CA ASP A 17 1.10 10.44 -11.33
C ASP A 17 0.89 8.98 -10.89
N GLU A 18 -0.28 8.68 -10.34
CA GLU A 18 -0.68 7.35 -9.89
C GLU A 18 -0.53 6.32 -11.02
N LYS A 19 -0.86 6.69 -12.27
CA LYS A 19 -0.71 5.81 -13.43
C LYS A 19 0.75 5.41 -13.65
N THR A 20 1.67 6.34 -13.43
CA THR A 20 3.11 6.07 -13.57
C THR A 20 3.58 5.07 -12.52
N ILE A 21 3.11 5.20 -11.28
CA ILE A 21 3.43 4.25 -10.20
C ILE A 21 2.85 2.87 -10.52
N ASN A 22 1.56 2.79 -10.87
CA ASN A 22 0.92 1.51 -11.19
C ASN A 22 1.53 0.83 -12.43
N ARG A 23 1.96 1.60 -13.44
CA ARG A 23 2.69 1.05 -14.61
C ARG A 23 4.01 0.42 -14.19
N LYS A 24 4.78 1.08 -13.31
CA LYS A 24 6.03 0.53 -12.77
C LYS A 24 5.77 -0.74 -11.97
N LEU A 25 4.77 -0.73 -11.08
CA LEU A 25 4.39 -1.92 -10.31
C LEU A 25 4.00 -3.09 -11.21
N LYS A 26 3.18 -2.86 -12.24
CA LYS A 26 2.80 -3.90 -13.21
C LYS A 26 4.00 -4.48 -13.96
N ALA A 27 4.96 -3.63 -14.36
CA ALA A 27 6.19 -4.07 -15.00
C ALA A 27 7.02 -4.96 -14.06
N CYS A 28 7.19 -4.54 -12.80
CA CYS A 28 7.89 -5.33 -11.78
C CYS A 28 7.18 -6.67 -11.51
N SER A 29 5.85 -6.67 -11.35
CA SER A 29 5.07 -7.90 -11.16
C SER A 29 5.29 -8.88 -12.31
N LYS A 30 5.24 -8.39 -13.56
CA LYS A 30 5.47 -9.22 -14.74
C LYS A 30 6.89 -9.80 -14.75
N ALA A 31 7.90 -8.98 -14.42
CA ALA A 31 9.29 -9.43 -14.34
C ALA A 31 9.51 -10.51 -13.27
N CYS A 32 8.73 -10.46 -12.18
CA CYS A 32 8.79 -11.45 -11.10
C CYS A 32 7.83 -12.65 -11.32
N ASN A 33 7.14 -12.74 -12.46
CA ASN A 33 6.09 -13.71 -12.73
C ASN A 33 4.98 -13.75 -11.65
N LEU A 34 4.62 -12.57 -11.12
CA LEU A 34 3.57 -12.39 -10.13
C LEU A 34 2.28 -11.87 -10.79
N PRO A 35 1.10 -12.11 -10.16
CA PRO A 35 -0.13 -11.42 -10.52
C PRO A 35 0.05 -9.91 -10.55
N THR A 36 -0.81 -9.19 -11.30
CA THR A 36 -0.68 -7.73 -11.39
C THR A 36 -0.86 -7.08 -10.01
N ILE A 37 0.20 -6.43 -9.51
CA ILE A 37 0.19 -5.71 -8.25
C ILE A 37 -0.10 -4.23 -8.51
N THR A 38 -0.96 -3.65 -7.68
CA THR A 38 -1.25 -2.21 -7.64
C THR A 38 -0.80 -1.61 -6.31
N SER A 39 -0.65 -0.29 -6.24
CA SER A 39 -0.33 0.41 -4.98
C SER A 39 -1.33 0.08 -3.86
N HIS A 40 -2.61 -0.06 -4.25
CA HIS A 40 -3.70 -0.45 -3.37
C HIS A 40 -3.63 -1.91 -2.94
N GLY A 41 -3.25 -2.83 -3.85
CA GLY A 41 -2.98 -4.23 -3.52
C GLY A 41 -1.86 -4.38 -2.49
N LEU A 42 -0.76 -3.64 -2.65
CA LEU A 42 0.33 -3.62 -1.66
C LEU A 42 -0.13 -3.13 -0.29
N ARG A 43 -1.01 -2.13 -0.25
CA ARG A 43 -1.59 -1.64 1.01
C ARG A 43 -2.40 -2.72 1.73
N TYR A 44 -3.06 -3.60 0.98
CA TYR A 44 -3.76 -4.76 1.56
C TYR A 44 -2.80 -5.80 2.08
N THR A 45 -1.76 -6.14 1.31
CA THR A 45 -0.70 -7.04 1.78
C THR A 45 -0.05 -6.50 3.05
N HIS A 46 0.20 -5.19 3.15
CA HIS A 46 0.73 -4.59 4.38
C HIS A 46 -0.22 -4.76 5.57
N ALA A 47 -1.53 -4.57 5.38
CA ALA A 47 -2.52 -4.82 6.43
C ALA A 47 -2.51 -6.28 6.88
N THR A 48 -2.51 -7.22 5.93
CA THR A 48 -2.45 -8.66 6.21
C THR A 48 -1.20 -9.03 6.99
N LEU A 49 -0.01 -8.57 6.55
CA LEU A 49 1.25 -8.83 7.26
C LEU A 49 1.26 -8.25 8.68
N LEU A 50 0.65 -7.09 8.90
CA LEU A 50 0.52 -6.53 10.24
C LEU A 50 -0.35 -7.42 11.14
N PHE A 51 -1.48 -7.91 10.62
CA PHE A 51 -2.33 -8.85 11.36
C PHE A 51 -1.62 -10.18 11.62
N GLU A 52 -0.90 -10.72 10.63
CA GLU A 52 -0.08 -11.94 10.76
C GLU A 52 1.02 -11.77 11.81
N SER A 53 1.55 -10.56 11.98
CA SER A 53 2.51 -10.24 13.05
C SER A 53 1.89 -10.03 14.44
N GLY A 54 0.56 -10.21 14.58
CA GLY A 54 -0.14 -10.06 15.85
C GLY A 54 -0.54 -8.62 16.20
N ALA A 55 -0.45 -7.67 15.26
CA ALA A 55 -0.87 -6.29 15.51
C ALA A 55 -2.40 -6.22 15.72
N SER A 56 -2.82 -5.45 16.72
CA SER A 56 -4.24 -5.20 16.97
C SER A 56 -4.87 -4.35 15.87
N ILE A 57 -6.19 -4.43 15.75
CA ILE A 57 -6.96 -3.63 14.79
C ILE A 57 -6.68 -2.13 14.96
N LYS A 58 -6.58 -1.63 16.20
CA LYS A 58 -6.30 -0.21 16.47
C LYS A 58 -4.91 0.21 15.97
N GLU A 59 -3.90 -0.65 16.14
CA GLU A 59 -2.54 -0.39 15.66
C GLU A 59 -2.47 -0.39 14.13
N VAL A 60 -3.13 -1.36 13.49
CA VAL A 60 -3.22 -1.41 12.02
C VAL A 60 -3.95 -0.17 11.47
N GLN A 61 -5.06 0.24 12.11
CA GLN A 61 -5.79 1.46 11.77
C GLN A 61 -4.92 2.71 11.89
N THR A 62 -4.11 2.80 12.93
CA THR A 62 -3.18 3.91 13.16
C THR A 62 -2.10 3.96 12.08
N ARG A 63 -1.50 2.81 11.73
CA ARG A 63 -0.44 2.73 10.72
C ARG A 63 -0.92 3.01 9.31
N LEU A 64 -2.12 2.56 8.95
CA LEU A 64 -2.66 2.71 7.61
C LEU A 64 -3.47 4.02 7.44
N GLY A 65 -4.01 4.57 8.52
CA GLY A 65 -4.78 5.81 8.55
C GLY A 65 -6.30 5.60 8.44
N PRO A 66 -7.12 6.54 8.94
CA PRO A 66 -8.55 6.37 9.21
C PRO A 66 -9.46 6.45 7.97
N ARG A 67 -8.91 6.76 6.78
CA ARG A 67 -9.70 7.15 5.59
C ARG A 67 -10.42 6.00 4.89
N ARG A 68 -10.30 4.76 5.37
CA ARG A 68 -11.13 3.64 4.91
C ARG A 68 -11.88 3.07 6.08
N LYS A 69 -13.17 2.84 5.87
CA LYS A 69 -13.99 2.02 6.76
C LYS A 69 -13.33 0.65 6.86
N TYR A 70 -12.61 0.39 7.95
CA TYR A 70 -12.16 -0.95 8.32
C TYR A 70 -13.39 -1.72 8.77
N ASN A 71 -14.24 -2.10 7.81
CA ASN A 71 -15.38 -2.98 8.05
C ASN A 71 -14.92 -4.38 7.67
N ASN A 72 -14.99 -5.32 8.62
CA ASN A 72 -14.98 -6.80 8.57
C ASN A 72 -14.29 -7.60 7.45
N GLY A 73 -14.05 -7.11 6.23
CA GLY A 73 -13.50 -7.84 5.10
C GLY A 73 -12.03 -8.26 5.22
N TYR A 74 -11.15 -7.43 5.80
CA TYR A 74 -9.74 -7.82 6.03
C TYR A 74 -9.61 -8.88 7.13
N ILE A 75 -10.44 -8.73 8.16
CA ILE A 75 -10.53 -9.64 9.29
C ILE A 75 -11.08 -10.99 8.77
N HIS A 76 -12.11 -10.96 7.93
CA HIS A 76 -12.66 -12.17 7.32
C HIS A 76 -11.68 -12.88 6.36
N ALA A 77 -10.80 -12.15 5.65
CA ALA A 77 -9.74 -12.79 4.85
C ALA A 77 -8.66 -13.46 5.72
N TYR A 78 -8.43 -12.92 6.92
CA TYR A 78 -7.47 -13.45 7.89
C TYR A 78 -8.01 -14.70 8.62
N TYR A 79 -9.26 -14.67 9.10
CA TYR A 79 -9.88 -15.79 9.84
C TYR A 79 -10.47 -16.91 8.96
N LYS A 80 -10.50 -16.76 7.63
CA LYS A 80 -11.03 -17.78 6.69
C LYS A 80 -9.92 -18.62 6.04
N ARG A 81 -8.77 -18.71 6.68
CA ARG A 81 -7.62 -19.52 6.25
C ARG A 81 -7.36 -20.63 7.24
#